data_AF-A0A8B5WZE5-F1
#
_entry.id   AF-A0A8B5WZE5-F1
#
_cell.length_a   1.000
_cell.length_b   1.000
_cell.length_c   1.000
_cell.angle_alpha   90.00
_cell.angle_beta   90.00
_cell.angle_gamma   90.00
#
_symmetry.space_group_name_H-M   'P 1'
#
loop_
_entity.id
_entity.type
_entity.pdbx_description
1 polymer ?
#
loop_
_entity_poly.entity_id
_entity_poly.type
_entity_poly.pdbx_seq_one_letter_code
_entity_poly.pdbx_strand_id
1 'polypeptide(L)'
;NDDGFIRTDPTTGQTSLPWVFSGGDAATGPSSVVNAIAAGERAAVGIDTYLCGEERAFWRIDRTVDVPFDIDSDPVAYEREPLPTIEVERRRNNFTEVELPWTEPVALRQCERCLRCDVGAELLKKEAVHA
;
A
#
# COMPACT_ATOMS: atom_id res chain seq x y z
N ASN A 1 16.12 -21.63 -11.82
CA ASN A 1 16.30 -21.54 -13.30
C ASN A 1 17.79 -21.34 -13.58
N ASP A 2 18.20 -21.24 -14.84
CA ASP A 2 19.62 -21.04 -15.21
C ASP A 2 20.21 -19.75 -14.63
N ASP A 3 19.34 -18.81 -14.25
CA ASP A 3 19.68 -17.53 -13.61
C ASP A 3 19.92 -17.61 -12.10
N GLY A 4 19.79 -18.79 -11.48
CA GLY A 4 20.00 -18.99 -10.04
C GLY A 4 18.82 -18.58 -9.15
N PHE A 5 17.67 -18.20 -9.73
CA PHE A 5 16.46 -17.82 -9.00
C PHE A 5 15.47 -19.00 -8.86
N ILE A 6 14.53 -18.85 -7.92
CA ILE A 6 13.46 -19.81 -7.70
C ILE A 6 12.50 -19.75 -8.88
N ARG A 7 12.38 -20.88 -9.60
CA ARG A 7 11.42 -20.99 -10.70
C ARG A 7 10.01 -20.99 -10.15
N THR A 8 9.19 -20.07 -10.63
CA THR A 8 7.79 -19.90 -10.23
C THR A 8 6.89 -19.78 -11.45
N ASP A 9 5.61 -20.10 -11.27
CA ASP A 9 4.54 -19.71 -12.19
C ASP A 9 4.41 -18.17 -12.15
N PRO A 10 4.48 -17.47 -13.30
CA PRO A 10 4.47 -16.00 -13.34
C PRO A 10 3.14 -15.39 -12.87
N THR A 11 2.05 -16.15 -12.92
CA THR A 11 0.69 -15.72 -12.57
C THR A 11 0.40 -15.97 -11.10
N THR A 12 0.78 -17.14 -10.58
CA THR A 12 0.42 -17.58 -9.22
C THR A 12 1.57 -17.50 -8.20
N GLY A 13 2.82 -17.35 -8.66
CA GLY A 13 4.01 -17.41 -7.81
C GLY A 13 4.34 -18.81 -7.29
N GLN A 14 3.63 -19.85 -7.73
CA GLN A 14 3.80 -21.22 -7.26
C GLN A 14 5.11 -21.82 -7.79
N THR A 15 5.86 -22.50 -6.93
CA THR A 15 7.08 -23.20 -7.32
C THR A 15 6.78 -24.60 -7.86
N SER A 16 7.82 -25.41 -8.12
CA SER A 16 7.64 -26.84 -8.41
C SER A 16 7.05 -27.64 -7.24
N LEU A 17 7.09 -27.11 -6.01
CA LEU A 17 6.44 -27.72 -4.86
C LEU A 17 5.06 -27.08 -4.68
N PRO A 18 3.96 -27.85 -4.68
CA PRO A 18 2.60 -27.29 -4.69
C PRO A 18 2.27 -26.35 -3.53
N TRP A 19 2.91 -26.54 -2.38
CA TRP A 19 2.66 -25.78 -1.16
C TRP A 19 3.72 -24.68 -0.90
N VAL A 20 4.63 -24.45 -1.85
CA VAL A 20 5.69 -23.43 -1.74
C VAL A 20 5.53 -22.41 -2.86
N PHE A 21 5.54 -21.13 -2.47
CA PHE A 21 5.39 -19.98 -3.34
C PHE A 21 6.59 -19.04 -3.17
N SER A 22 6.91 -18.26 -4.20
CA SER A 22 7.97 -17.27 -4.15
C SER A 22 7.62 -16.04 -4.98
N GLY A 23 8.12 -14.89 -4.56
CA GLY A 23 7.92 -13.60 -5.20
C GLY A 23 9.09 -12.66 -4.91
N GLY A 24 9.14 -11.54 -5.63
CA GLY A 24 10.21 -10.56 -5.55
C GLY A 24 11.55 -11.10 -6.06
N ASP A 25 12.64 -10.53 -5.55
CA ASP A 25 13.99 -10.79 -6.07
C ASP A 25 14.40 -12.27 -6.01
N ALA A 26 13.85 -13.05 -5.07
CA ALA A 26 14.11 -14.49 -4.97
C ALA A 26 13.56 -15.29 -6.18
N ALA A 27 12.52 -14.78 -6.84
CA ALA A 27 11.86 -15.43 -7.98
C ALA A 27 12.22 -14.78 -9.32
N THR A 28 12.24 -13.44 -9.39
CA THR A 28 12.41 -12.69 -10.65
C THR A 28 13.80 -12.07 -10.80
N GLY A 29 14.63 -12.11 -9.77
CA GLY A 29 15.85 -11.32 -9.69
C GLY A 29 15.60 -9.85 -9.34
N PRO A 30 16.69 -9.07 -9.11
CA PRO A 30 16.62 -7.69 -8.62
C PRO A 30 15.70 -6.80 -9.47
N SER A 31 14.72 -6.17 -8.83
CA SER A 31 13.78 -5.28 -9.50
C SER A 31 13.41 -4.05 -8.65
N SER A 32 12.37 -3.34 -9.07
CA SER A 32 11.79 -2.27 -8.25
C SER A 32 11.04 -2.85 -7.05
N VAL A 33 10.96 -2.08 -5.95
CA VAL A 33 10.15 -2.43 -4.78
C VAL A 33 8.68 -2.66 -5.18
N VAL A 34 8.15 -1.89 -6.13
CA VAL A 34 6.79 -2.05 -6.64
C VAL A 34 6.60 -3.41 -7.30
N ASN A 35 7.58 -3.88 -8.08
CA ASN A 35 7.52 -5.20 -8.70
C ASN A 35 7.60 -6.33 -7.66
N ALA A 36 8.39 -6.15 -6.60
CA ALA A 36 8.46 -7.11 -5.51
C ALA A 36 7.13 -7.20 -4.74
N ILE A 37 6.50 -6.06 -4.45
CA ILE A 37 5.17 -6.00 -3.83
C ILE A 37 4.14 -6.69 -4.72
N ALA A 38 4.12 -6.38 -6.02
CA ALA A 38 3.20 -7.00 -6.98
C ALA A 38 3.42 -8.52 -7.07
N ALA A 39 4.66 -9.00 -7.00
CA ALA A 39 4.97 -10.42 -6.98
C ALA A 39 4.51 -11.11 -5.67
N GLY A 40 4.66 -10.43 -4.53
CA GLY A 40 4.13 -10.92 -3.25
C GLY A 40 2.61 -11.03 -3.26
N GLU A 41 1.92 -10.06 -3.86
CA GLU A 41 0.46 -10.07 -4.01
C GLU A 41 -0.01 -11.25 -4.90
N ARG A 42 0.65 -11.50 -6.04
CA ARG A 42 0.38 -12.68 -6.89
C ARG A 42 0.58 -13.99 -6.12
N ALA A 43 1.66 -14.10 -5.36
CA ALA A 43 1.92 -15.26 -4.52
C ALA A 43 0.82 -15.46 -3.45
N ALA A 44 0.32 -14.38 -2.85
CA ALA A 44 -0.78 -14.44 -1.89
C ALA A 44 -2.08 -14.96 -2.55
N VAL A 45 -2.40 -14.53 -3.76
CA VAL A 45 -3.54 -15.06 -4.53
C VAL A 45 -3.35 -16.54 -4.89
N GLY A 46 -2.12 -16.94 -5.27
CA GLY A 46 -1.79 -18.34 -5.51
C GLY A 46 -1.97 -19.21 -4.26
N ILE A 47 -1.54 -18.71 -3.10
CA ILE A 47 -1.71 -19.38 -1.80
C ILE A 47 -3.20 -19.51 -1.46
N ASP A 48 -3.98 -18.43 -1.57
CA ASP A 48 -5.41 -18.43 -1.29
C ASP A 48 -6.16 -19.44 -2.19
N THR A 49 -5.89 -19.39 -3.49
CA THR A 49 -6.46 -20.33 -4.48
C THR A 49 -6.06 -21.77 -4.18
N TYR A 50 -4.80 -22.04 -3.80
CA TYR A 50 -4.34 -23.38 -3.43
C TYR A 50 -5.03 -23.92 -2.18
N LEU A 51 -5.26 -23.07 -1.18
CA LEU A 51 -5.88 -23.46 0.10
C LEU A 51 -7.41 -23.58 -0.01
N CYS A 52 -8.05 -22.73 -0.80
CA CYS A 52 -9.51 -22.60 -0.86
C CYS A 52 -10.15 -23.25 -2.09
N GLY A 53 -9.38 -23.56 -3.13
CA GLY A 53 -9.86 -24.14 -4.39
C GLY A 53 -10.53 -23.13 -5.34
N GLU A 54 -10.58 -21.86 -4.97
CA GLU A 54 -11.13 -20.76 -5.78
C GLU A 54 -10.36 -19.47 -5.50
N GLU A 55 -10.24 -18.60 -6.50
CA GLU A 55 -9.63 -17.27 -6.34
C GLU A 55 -10.64 -16.31 -5.69
N ARG A 56 -10.34 -15.80 -4.49
CA ARG A 56 -11.23 -14.88 -3.79
C ARG A 56 -10.76 -13.45 -3.76
N ALA A 57 -9.45 -13.20 -3.90
CA ALA A 57 -8.72 -11.92 -3.96
C ALA A 57 -9.54 -10.65 -3.65
N PHE A 58 -10.22 -10.61 -2.50
CA PHE A 58 -11.28 -9.62 -2.23
C PHE A 58 -10.72 -8.21 -2.01
N TRP A 59 -9.41 -8.12 -1.84
CA TRP A 59 -8.64 -6.89 -1.76
C TRP A 59 -8.35 -6.26 -3.13
N ARG A 60 -8.52 -6.99 -4.24
CA ARG A 60 -8.40 -6.45 -5.61
C ARG A 60 -9.64 -5.68 -6.07
N ILE A 61 -10.61 -5.46 -5.17
CA ILE A 61 -11.81 -4.69 -5.49
C ILE A 61 -11.46 -3.22 -5.44
N ASP A 62 -11.52 -2.56 -6.60
CA ASP A 62 -11.44 -1.10 -6.66
C ASP A 62 -12.58 -0.50 -5.84
N ARG A 63 -12.21 0.16 -4.75
CA ARG A 63 -13.14 0.98 -3.97
C ARG A 63 -12.95 2.42 -4.40
N THR A 64 -13.91 2.92 -5.17
CA THR A 64 -14.01 4.36 -5.40
C THR A 64 -14.37 5.03 -4.09
N VAL A 65 -13.41 5.73 -3.48
CA VAL A 65 -13.69 6.61 -2.36
C VAL A 65 -14.15 7.93 -2.96
N ASP A 66 -15.44 8.22 -2.81
CA ASP A 66 -15.98 9.53 -3.16
C ASP A 66 -15.53 10.53 -2.09
N VAL A 67 -14.37 11.15 -2.34
CA VAL A 67 -13.87 12.26 -1.55
C VAL A 67 -14.19 13.56 -2.28
N PRO A 68 -14.84 14.53 -1.62
CA PRO A 68 -15.02 15.84 -2.22
C PRO A 68 -13.63 16.45 -2.43
N PHE A 69 -13.20 16.52 -3.69
CA PHE A 69 -11.97 17.18 -4.10
C PHE A 69 -12.34 18.44 -4.88
N ASP A 70 -12.04 19.58 -4.27
CA ASP A 70 -12.19 20.89 -4.89
C ASP A 70 -10.79 21.46 -5.17
N ILE A 71 -10.46 21.57 -6.45
CA ILE A 71 -9.17 22.11 -6.92
C ILE A 71 -9.03 23.61 -6.65
N ASP A 72 -10.17 24.31 -6.56
CA ASP A 72 -10.21 25.75 -6.34
C ASP A 72 -10.26 26.10 -4.84
N SER A 73 -10.33 25.09 -3.97
CA SER A 73 -10.32 25.30 -2.52
C SER A 73 -8.99 25.85 -2.03
N ASP A 74 -9.05 26.90 -1.20
CA ASP A 74 -7.88 27.50 -0.59
C ASP A 74 -7.36 26.65 0.59
N PRO A 75 -6.03 26.59 0.81
CA PRO A 75 -5.49 26.00 2.02
C PRO A 75 -6.03 26.70 3.27
N VAL A 76 -6.34 25.92 4.29
CA VAL A 76 -6.64 26.47 5.62
C VAL A 76 -5.38 27.11 6.23
N ALA A 77 -5.58 28.20 6.98
CA ALA A 77 -4.48 29.02 7.50
C ALA A 77 -3.78 28.47 8.75
N TYR A 78 -4.26 27.38 9.34
CA TYR A 78 -3.67 26.79 10.54
C TYR A 78 -2.61 25.74 10.22
N GLU A 79 -1.64 25.61 11.13
CA GLU A 79 -0.52 24.67 10.99
C GLU A 79 -0.95 23.21 11.23
N ARG A 80 -0.05 22.29 10.83
CA ARG A 80 -0.21 20.86 11.13
C ARG A 80 -0.13 20.66 12.65
N GLU A 81 -1.13 20.01 13.22
CA GLU A 81 -1.08 19.63 14.63
C GLU A 81 0.06 18.62 14.85
N PRO A 82 0.93 18.80 15.86
CA PRO A 82 1.94 17.80 16.19
C PRO A 82 1.28 16.48 16.59
N LEU A 83 1.92 15.37 16.24
CA LEU A 83 1.51 14.06 16.76
C LEU A 83 1.91 13.98 18.23
N PRO A 84 0.97 13.67 19.15
CA PRO A 84 1.33 13.39 20.53
C PRO A 84 2.22 12.17 20.54
N THR A 85 3.31 12.21 21.30
CA THR A 85 4.22 11.08 21.41
C THR A 85 4.48 10.75 22.86
N ILE A 86 4.82 9.49 23.14
CA ILE A 86 5.28 9.13 24.48
C ILE A 86 6.65 9.76 24.77
N GLU A 87 6.89 10.06 26.04
CA GLU A 87 8.18 10.55 26.55
C GLU A 87 9.33 9.64 26.10
N VAL A 88 10.47 10.24 25.75
CA VAL A 88 11.62 9.53 25.15
C VAL A 88 12.13 8.42 26.06
N GLU A 89 12.16 8.65 27.37
CA GLU A 89 12.59 7.68 28.37
C GLU A 89 11.72 6.42 28.38
N ARG A 90 10.42 6.57 28.05
CA ARG A 90 9.45 5.47 28.00
C ARG A 90 9.48 4.70 26.69
N ARG A 91 10.22 5.14 25.67
CA ARG A 91 10.36 4.42 24.38
C ARG A 91 11.28 3.22 24.48
N ARG A 92 11.99 3.05 25.59
CA ARG A 92 12.98 1.98 25.77
C ARG A 92 12.36 0.72 26.37
N ASN A 93 12.87 -0.43 25.97
CA ASN A 93 12.59 -1.73 26.58
C ASN A 93 11.11 -2.17 26.55
N ASN A 94 10.35 -1.71 25.57
CA ASN A 94 8.98 -2.15 25.33
C ASN A 94 8.61 -1.98 23.86
N PHE A 95 7.43 -2.49 23.49
CA PHE A 95 6.86 -2.39 22.15
C PHE A 95 5.66 -1.44 22.11
N THR A 96 5.60 -0.48 23.03
CA THR A 96 4.51 0.50 23.06
C THR A 96 4.62 1.42 21.86
N GLU A 97 3.49 1.73 21.25
CA GLU A 97 3.39 2.68 20.16
C GLU A 97 3.93 4.05 20.61
N VAL A 98 4.81 4.63 19.79
CA VAL A 98 5.47 5.91 20.11
C VAL A 98 4.60 7.09 19.72
N GLU A 99 4.01 7.02 18.53
CA GLU A 99 3.10 8.04 17.99
C GLU A 99 1.68 7.70 18.44
N LEU A 100 1.08 8.58 19.23
CA LEU A 100 -0.25 8.38 19.75
C LEU A 100 -1.29 8.98 18.79
N PRO A 101 -2.52 8.44 18.76
CA PRO A 101 -3.56 8.97 17.90
C PRO A 101 -3.95 10.40 18.31
N TRP A 102 -4.35 11.20 17.34
CA TRP A 102 -5.06 12.44 17.60
C TRP A 102 -6.42 12.16 18.23
N THR A 103 -6.92 13.15 18.98
CA THR A 103 -8.34 13.15 19.36
C THR A 103 -9.19 13.27 18.09
N GLU A 104 -10.38 12.68 18.10
CA GLU A 104 -11.30 12.69 16.96
C GLU A 104 -11.52 14.11 16.36
N PRO A 105 -11.75 15.19 17.15
CA PRO A 105 -11.91 16.52 16.59
C PRO A 105 -10.66 17.05 15.88
N VAL A 106 -9.47 16.74 16.41
CA VAL A 106 -8.19 17.12 15.79
C VAL A 106 -7.98 16.35 14.50
N ALA A 107 -8.28 15.05 14.49
CA ALA A 107 -8.17 14.20 13.32
C ALA A 107 -9.07 14.69 12.18
N LEU A 108 -10.35 14.94 12.45
CA LEU A 108 -11.30 15.46 11.46
C LEU A 108 -10.82 16.79 10.86
N ARG A 109 -10.43 17.75 11.71
CA ARG A 109 -9.88 19.04 11.28
C ARG A 109 -8.61 18.91 10.43
N GLN A 110 -7.73 17.94 10.73
CA GLN A 110 -6.51 17.71 9.96
C GLN A 110 -6.79 16.95 8.65
N CYS A 111 -7.86 16.16 8.57
CA CYS A 111 -8.32 15.54 7.31
C CYS A 111 -8.88 16.58 6.33
N GLU A 112 -9.56 17.61 6.83
CA GLU A 112 -10.10 18.72 6.01
C GLU A 112 -9.01 19.70 5.53
N ARG A 113 -7.78 19.57 6.04
CA ARG A 113 -6.67 20.47 5.71
C ARG A 113 -6.09 20.13 4.33
N CYS A 114 -6.59 20.78 3.28
CA CYS A 114 -5.99 20.72 1.95
C CYS A 114 -4.56 21.31 1.96
N LEU A 115 -3.59 20.56 1.44
CA LEU A 115 -2.18 20.96 1.30
C LEU A 115 -1.82 21.39 -0.12
N ARG A 116 -2.81 21.46 -1.03
CA ARG A 116 -2.65 21.80 -2.44
C ARG A 116 -1.57 20.97 -3.14
N CYS A 117 -1.64 19.64 -3.01
CA CYS A 117 -0.74 18.72 -3.73
C CYS A 117 -0.92 18.79 -5.26
N ASP A 118 -1.99 19.43 -5.75
CA ASP A 118 -2.23 19.76 -7.15
C ASP A 118 -1.31 20.88 -7.67
N VAL A 119 -0.82 21.78 -6.81
CA VAL A 119 -0.01 22.92 -7.23
C VAL A 119 1.35 22.42 -7.71
N GLY A 120 1.58 22.49 -9.02
CA GLY A 120 2.79 21.99 -9.68
C GLY A 120 2.67 20.56 -10.21
N ALA A 121 1.53 19.89 -10.02
CA ALA A 121 1.25 18.61 -10.65
C ALA A 121 0.73 18.82 -12.07
N GLU A 122 1.39 18.25 -13.07
CA GLU A 122 0.80 18.11 -14.40
C GLU A 122 -0.23 16.98 -14.35
N LEU A 123 -1.51 17.34 -14.40
CA LEU A 123 -2.59 16.37 -14.57
C LEU A 123 -2.49 15.79 -15.99
N LEU A 124 -1.75 14.69 -16.12
CA LEU A 124 -1.86 13.83 -17.30
C LEU A 124 -3.32 13.39 -17.38
N LYS A 125 -4.02 13.77 -18.44
CA LYS A 125 -5.36 13.26 -18.73
C LYS A 125 -5.26 11.74 -18.68
N LYS A 126 -5.98 11.10 -17.75
CA LYS A 126 -6.23 9.67 -17.83
C LYS A 126 -6.92 9.44 -19.17
N GLU A 127 -6.17 8.97 -20.16
CA GLU A 127 -6.80 8.29 -21.29
C GLU A 127 -7.66 7.17 -20.69
N ALA A 128 -8.85 6.97 -21.26
CA ALA A 128 -9.78 5.97 -20.78
C ALA A 128 -9.17 4.56 -20.93
N VAL A 129 -8.44 4.07 -19.92
CA VAL A 129 -7.87 2.71 -19.90
C VAL A 129 -8.91 1.66 -19.46
N HIS A 130 -10.19 2.01 -19.47
CA HIS A 130 -11.30 1.09 -19.21
C HIS A 130 -12.34 1.13 -20.33
N ALA A 131 -11.91 0.76 -21.55
CA ALA A 131 -12.78 0.28 -22.61
C ALA A 131 -12.44 -1.19 -22.91
#